data_AF-A0A1V4Z6Q5-F1
#
_entry.id   AF-A0A1V4Z6Q5-F1
#
_cell.length_a   1.000
_cell.length_b   1.000
_cell.length_c   1.000
_cell.angle_alpha   90.00
_cell.angle_beta   90.00
_cell.angle_gamma   90.00
#
_symmetry.space_group_name_H-M   'P 1'
#
loop_
_entity.id
_entity.type
_entity.pdbx_description
1 polymer ?
#
loop_
_entity_poly.entity_id
_entity_poly.type
_entity_poly.pdbx_seq_one_letter_code
_entity_poly.pdbx_strand_id
1 'polypeptide(L)'
;MAILIGSSGAGDDLIRKLHDEGVSRSCTTIRQVIERKGAIDEAIAHERMRQNELIEKEMKGLRKKAARRRLIDPLLFFRPEKKGDEYLRRLAHLRANREAIVENQLLALYREKDVLDRLTREYRSELKGYYGELLVMDTLKRLDDSYYVISDVRITRESGHRFDGRMLKSARVDHIVVGRKGVYCIETKHWNTLKNKDNGDKPTPGEQARRASHLLYKYLKYTCGITGLKVMGIVIYTNTMIKGKEDFVRFMRNDEFLAYLEARPDNINAEVIQQIVEALRGRDIRFDDSVREESLKEFIEEEEPASAPEEQQPEDALDVTGEEELSDKVT
;
A
#
# COMPACT_ATOMS: atom_id res chain seq x y z
N MET A 1 13.78 15.32 11.38
CA MET A 1 13.07 14.59 10.32
C MET A 1 13.79 13.27 10.16
N ALA A 2 13.07 12.15 10.19
CA ALA A 2 13.69 10.83 10.16
C ALA A 2 14.56 10.61 8.92
N ILE A 3 15.58 9.78 9.09
CA ILE A 3 16.54 9.43 8.05
C ILE A 3 15.93 8.31 7.20
N LEU A 4 15.63 8.59 5.94
CA LEU A 4 15.03 7.63 5.01
C LEU A 4 16.10 6.87 4.23
N ILE A 5 15.98 5.54 4.16
CA ILE A 5 16.84 4.65 3.39
C ILE A 5 15.97 3.84 2.43
N GLY A 6 16.12 4.10 1.12
CA GLY A 6 15.38 3.44 0.04
C GLY A 6 14.09 4.16 -0.39
N SER A 7 13.55 3.74 -1.55
CA SER A 7 12.24 4.12 -2.10
C SER A 7 11.21 3.01 -1.86
N SER A 8 9.90 3.31 -1.99
CA SER A 8 8.84 2.31 -2.01
C SER A 8 8.93 1.47 -3.29
N GLY A 9 9.52 0.27 -3.23
CA GLY A 9 9.82 -0.50 -4.45
C GLY A 9 8.62 -1.07 -5.20
N ALA A 10 7.42 -1.12 -4.59
CA ALA A 10 6.19 -1.47 -5.31
C ALA A 10 5.74 -0.37 -6.29
N GLY A 11 6.09 0.89 -6.01
CA GLY A 11 5.78 2.02 -6.89
C GLY A 11 6.56 1.98 -8.19
N ASP A 12 7.86 1.69 -8.09
CA ASP A 12 8.81 1.77 -9.21
C ASP A 12 8.48 0.78 -10.34
N ASP A 13 8.02 -0.42 -10.00
CA ASP A 13 7.60 -1.43 -10.99
C ASP A 13 6.31 -1.03 -11.72
N LEU A 14 5.35 -0.42 -11.02
CA LEU A 14 4.13 0.08 -11.66
C LEU A 14 4.45 1.28 -12.57
N ILE A 15 5.33 2.17 -12.13
CA ILE A 15 5.77 3.32 -12.92
C ILE A 15 6.48 2.89 -14.20
N ARG A 16 7.33 1.87 -14.14
CA ARG A 16 7.96 1.28 -15.33
C ARG A 16 6.92 0.75 -16.32
N LYS A 17 5.95 -0.03 -15.84
CA LYS A 17 4.86 -0.53 -16.71
C LYS A 17 4.04 0.60 -17.33
N LEU A 18 3.76 1.66 -16.56
CA LEU A 18 3.07 2.85 -17.08
C LEU A 18 3.89 3.61 -18.13
N HIS A 19 5.23 3.59 -18.03
CA HIS A 19 6.13 4.14 -19.05
C HIS A 19 6.13 3.29 -20.32
N ASP A 20 6.15 1.96 -20.19
CA ASP A 20 6.12 1.01 -21.31
C ASP A 20 4.82 1.13 -22.12
N GLU A 21 3.69 1.39 -21.45
CA GLU A 21 2.39 1.65 -22.09
C GLU A 21 2.25 3.09 -22.66
N GLY A 22 3.30 3.92 -22.54
CA GLY A 22 3.37 5.23 -23.19
C GLY A 22 2.52 6.31 -22.53
N VAL A 23 2.04 6.08 -21.30
CA VAL A 23 1.00 6.89 -20.66
C VAL A 23 1.52 8.17 -20.06
N SER A 24 2.78 8.16 -19.64
CA SER A 24 3.55 9.39 -19.46
C SER A 24 4.99 9.06 -19.13
N ARG A 25 5.92 9.40 -20.03
CA ARG A 25 7.36 9.39 -19.71
C ARG A 25 7.74 10.38 -18.60
N SER A 26 6.83 11.30 -18.21
CA SER A 26 7.10 12.34 -17.21
C SER A 26 6.58 12.00 -15.81
N CYS A 27 5.75 10.97 -15.63
CA CYS A 27 5.30 10.56 -14.29
C CYS A 27 6.30 9.56 -13.69
N THR A 28 7.07 9.98 -12.70
CA THR A 28 8.03 9.16 -11.97
C THR A 28 7.50 8.64 -10.63
N THR A 29 6.24 8.95 -10.28
CA THR A 29 5.58 8.45 -9.05
C THR A 29 4.09 8.20 -9.31
N ILE A 30 3.49 7.25 -8.61
CA ILE A 30 2.04 7.02 -8.69
C ILE A 30 1.24 8.23 -8.19
N ARG A 31 1.81 9.02 -7.26
CA ARG A 31 1.21 10.30 -6.85
C ARG A 31 1.02 11.23 -8.06
N GLN A 32 2.05 11.37 -8.90
CA GLN A 32 1.95 12.14 -10.13
C GLN A 32 0.96 11.53 -11.13
N VAL A 33 0.76 10.22 -11.14
CA VAL A 33 -0.26 9.57 -12.00
C VAL A 33 -1.66 9.98 -11.55
N ILE A 34 -1.93 9.96 -10.24
CA ILE A 34 -3.21 10.38 -9.66
C ILE A 34 -3.43 11.88 -9.88
N GLU A 35 -2.42 12.70 -9.62
CA GLU A 35 -2.46 14.16 -9.85
C GLU A 35 -2.67 14.47 -11.34
N ARG A 36 -2.01 13.74 -12.25
CA ARG A 36 -2.17 13.89 -13.70
C ARG A 36 -3.59 13.56 -14.15
N LYS A 37 -4.18 12.50 -13.61
CA LYS A 37 -5.59 12.16 -13.89
C LYS A 37 -6.52 13.31 -13.49
N GLY A 38 -6.35 13.88 -12.30
CA GLY A 38 -7.11 15.07 -11.87
C GLY A 38 -6.90 16.27 -12.79
N ALA A 39 -5.64 16.53 -13.17
CA ALA A 39 -5.30 17.63 -14.09
C ALA A 39 -5.92 17.47 -15.49
N ILE A 40 -6.07 16.24 -15.99
CA ILE A 40 -6.75 15.98 -17.27
C ILE A 40 -8.24 16.26 -17.17
N ASP A 41 -8.89 15.88 -16.06
CA ASP A 41 -10.31 16.20 -15.84
C ASP A 41 -10.54 17.72 -15.80
N GLU A 42 -9.66 18.46 -15.13
CA GLU A 42 -9.68 19.92 -15.10
C GLU A 42 -9.42 20.53 -16.49
N ALA A 43 -8.44 20.00 -17.24
CA ALA A 43 -8.13 20.44 -18.59
C ALA A 43 -9.30 20.21 -19.56
N ILE A 44 -10.00 19.07 -19.46
CA ILE A 44 -11.21 18.79 -20.25
C ILE A 44 -12.29 19.82 -19.93
N ALA A 45 -12.53 20.12 -18.64
CA ALA A 45 -13.52 21.11 -18.23
C ALA A 45 -13.16 22.51 -18.75
N HIS A 46 -11.91 22.92 -18.60
CA HIS A 46 -11.42 24.21 -19.05
C HIS A 46 -11.49 24.36 -20.58
N GLU A 47 -11.01 23.38 -21.34
CA GLU A 47 -11.04 23.43 -22.80
C GLU A 47 -12.48 23.37 -23.33
N ARG A 48 -13.37 22.62 -22.69
CA ARG A 48 -14.81 22.65 -23.01
C ARG A 48 -15.42 24.04 -22.82
N MET A 49 -15.10 24.72 -21.72
CA MET A 49 -15.55 26.11 -21.50
C MET A 49 -15.00 27.06 -22.57
N ARG A 50 -13.70 26.98 -22.85
CA ARG A 50 -13.04 27.78 -23.87
C ARG A 50 -13.65 27.60 -25.26
N GLN A 51 -13.91 26.37 -25.68
CA GLN A 51 -14.52 26.08 -26.99
C GLN A 51 -15.95 26.61 -27.06
N ASN A 52 -16.72 26.48 -25.98
CA ASN A 52 -18.06 27.05 -25.91
C ASN A 52 -18.05 28.58 -26.05
N GLU A 53 -17.13 29.27 -25.40
CA GLU A 53 -16.98 30.72 -25.55
C GLU A 53 -16.60 31.13 -26.98
N LEU A 54 -15.70 30.39 -27.63
CA LEU A 54 -15.29 30.65 -29.01
C LEU A 54 -16.47 30.51 -29.97
N ILE A 55 -17.26 29.44 -29.82
CA ILE A 55 -18.47 29.21 -30.62
C ILE A 55 -19.49 30.34 -30.37
N GLU A 56 -19.67 30.78 -29.13
CA GLU A 56 -20.58 31.90 -28.82
C GLU A 56 -20.12 33.24 -29.39
N LYS A 57 -18.81 33.52 -29.33
CA LYS A 57 -18.19 34.70 -29.96
C LYS A 57 -18.37 34.65 -31.48
N GLU A 58 -18.16 33.49 -32.11
CA GLU A 58 -18.40 33.28 -33.55
C GLU A 58 -19.87 33.49 -33.90
N MET A 59 -20.80 32.89 -33.16
CA MET A 59 -22.24 33.07 -33.36
C MET A 59 -22.66 34.54 -33.23
N LYS A 60 -22.14 35.26 -32.23
CA LYS A 60 -22.43 36.70 -32.05
C LYS A 60 -21.90 37.51 -33.22
N GLY A 61 -20.69 37.19 -33.72
CA GLY A 61 -20.10 37.79 -34.90
C GLY A 61 -20.93 37.54 -36.16
N LEU A 62 -21.37 36.29 -36.38
CA LEU A 62 -22.21 35.90 -37.51
C LEU A 62 -23.59 36.57 -37.46
N ARG A 63 -24.22 36.70 -36.28
CA ARG A 63 -25.49 37.43 -36.12
C ARG A 63 -25.36 38.89 -36.55
N LYS A 64 -24.30 39.58 -36.13
CA LYS A 64 -24.03 40.96 -36.54
C LYS A 64 -23.80 41.08 -38.05
N LYS A 65 -23.02 40.17 -38.63
CA LYS A 65 -22.75 40.14 -40.08
C LYS A 65 -24.02 39.86 -40.90
N ALA A 66 -24.84 38.91 -40.46
CA ALA A 66 -26.13 38.60 -41.08
C ALA A 66 -27.11 39.78 -41.01
N ALA A 67 -27.21 40.45 -39.86
CA ALA A 67 -28.06 41.64 -39.71
C ALA A 67 -27.63 42.78 -40.64
N ARG A 68 -26.32 43.04 -40.76
CA ARG A 68 -25.77 44.05 -41.68
C ARG A 68 -26.04 43.68 -43.14
N ARG A 69 -25.89 42.40 -43.50
CA ARG A 69 -26.15 41.90 -44.85
C ARG A 69 -27.62 41.93 -45.23
N ARG A 70 -28.53 41.70 -44.29
CA ARG A 70 -29.99 41.83 -44.53
C ARG A 70 -30.39 43.21 -45.06
N LEU A 71 -29.66 44.26 -44.70
CA LEU A 71 -29.87 45.63 -45.19
C LEU A 71 -29.21 45.89 -46.55
N ILE A 72 -28.07 45.25 -46.83
CA ILE A 72 -27.23 45.53 -48.00
C ILE A 72 -27.56 44.61 -49.18
N ASP A 73 -27.89 43.35 -48.93
CA ASP A 73 -28.11 42.34 -49.95
C ASP A 73 -29.27 42.67 -50.91
N PRO A 74 -30.39 43.33 -50.49
CA PRO A 74 -31.41 43.82 -51.42
C PRO A 74 -30.92 44.92 -52.37
N LEU A 75 -29.86 45.66 -52.00
CA LEU A 75 -29.29 46.75 -52.80
C LEU A 75 -28.25 46.26 -53.81
N LEU A 76 -27.74 45.03 -53.63
CA LEU A 76 -26.75 44.41 -54.51
C LEU A 76 -27.44 43.47 -55.51
N PHE A 77 -28.22 44.04 -56.42
CA PHE A 77 -29.07 43.35 -57.41
C PHE A 77 -28.37 42.31 -58.32
N PHE A 78 -27.04 42.25 -58.35
CA PHE A 78 -26.27 41.45 -59.33
C PHE A 78 -25.47 40.27 -58.75
N ARG A 79 -25.70 39.83 -57.50
CA ARG A 79 -25.04 38.63 -56.96
C ARG A 79 -26.00 37.49 -56.65
N PRO A 80 -25.85 36.31 -57.29
CA PRO A 80 -26.74 35.17 -57.07
C PRO A 80 -26.56 34.49 -55.70
N GLU A 81 -25.41 34.67 -55.04
CA GLU A 81 -25.16 34.16 -53.68
C GLU A 81 -25.25 35.27 -52.64
N LYS A 82 -26.36 35.30 -51.90
CA LYS A 82 -26.56 36.22 -50.78
C LYS A 82 -25.70 35.75 -49.61
N LYS A 83 -24.58 36.44 -49.36
CA LYS A 83 -23.70 36.17 -48.21
C LYS A 83 -24.45 36.16 -46.87
N GLY A 84 -25.60 36.85 -46.76
CA GLY A 84 -26.49 36.74 -45.61
C GLY A 84 -27.01 35.31 -45.35
N ASP A 85 -27.41 34.59 -46.40
CA ASP A 85 -27.93 33.22 -46.29
C ASP A 85 -26.83 32.23 -45.91
N GLU A 86 -25.60 32.46 -46.38
CA GLU A 86 -24.41 31.71 -45.97
C GLU A 86 -24.17 31.83 -44.45
N TYR A 87 -24.27 33.05 -43.89
CA TYR A 87 -24.14 33.27 -42.44
C TYR A 87 -25.25 32.59 -41.63
N LEU A 88 -26.48 32.57 -42.15
CA LEU A 88 -27.60 31.87 -41.51
C LEU A 88 -27.41 30.35 -41.53
N ARG A 89 -26.97 29.78 -42.65
CA ARG A 89 -26.61 28.35 -42.75
C ARG A 89 -25.49 27.99 -41.79
N ARG A 90 -24.45 28.83 -41.69
CA ARG A 90 -23.35 28.62 -40.73
C ARG A 90 -23.82 28.71 -39.28
N LEU A 91 -24.71 29.66 -38.96
CA LEU A 91 -25.32 29.76 -37.63
C LEU A 91 -26.16 28.52 -37.27
N ALA A 92 -26.96 28.02 -38.21
CA ALA A 92 -27.74 26.81 -38.03
C ALA A 92 -26.82 25.59 -37.82
N HIS A 93 -25.77 25.48 -38.62
CA HIS A 93 -24.75 24.43 -38.49
C HIS A 93 -24.06 24.47 -37.12
N LEU A 94 -23.59 25.63 -36.66
CA LEU A 94 -22.94 25.77 -35.35
C LEU A 94 -23.88 25.46 -34.18
N ARG A 95 -25.17 25.75 -34.32
CA ARG A 95 -26.18 25.40 -33.31
C ARG A 95 -26.47 23.92 -33.27
N ALA A 96 -26.68 23.30 -34.43
CA ALA A 96 -27.01 21.89 -34.55
C ALA A 96 -25.82 20.99 -34.18
N ASN A 97 -24.60 21.38 -34.53
CA ASN A 97 -23.39 20.58 -34.34
C ASN A 97 -22.48 21.09 -33.20
N ARG A 98 -23.00 21.92 -32.28
CA ARG A 98 -22.20 22.53 -31.19
C ARG A 98 -21.42 21.48 -30.41
N GLU A 99 -22.12 20.45 -29.96
CA GLU A 99 -21.54 19.40 -29.11
C GLU A 99 -20.49 18.59 -29.89
N ALA A 100 -20.80 18.17 -31.12
CA ALA A 100 -19.87 17.43 -31.96
C ALA A 100 -18.57 18.21 -32.28
N ILE A 101 -18.66 19.53 -32.46
CA ILE A 101 -17.46 20.36 -32.67
C ILE A 101 -16.59 20.38 -31.42
N VAL A 102 -17.20 20.56 -30.25
CA VAL A 102 -16.49 20.56 -28.96
C VAL A 102 -15.88 19.19 -28.68
N GLU A 103 -16.63 18.11 -28.89
CA GLU A 103 -16.16 16.74 -28.64
C GLU A 103 -14.98 16.35 -29.55
N ASN A 104 -15.02 16.71 -30.83
CA ASN A 104 -13.91 16.47 -31.75
C ASN A 104 -12.62 17.18 -31.30
N GLN A 105 -12.72 18.38 -30.71
CA GLN A 105 -11.56 19.10 -30.16
C GLN A 105 -11.04 18.45 -28.88
N LEU A 106 -11.91 17.83 -28.08
CA LEU A 106 -11.56 17.14 -26.83
C LEU A 106 -11.09 15.70 -27.05
N LEU A 107 -11.18 15.16 -28.26
CA LEU A 107 -10.93 13.75 -28.56
C LEU A 107 -9.54 13.26 -28.12
N ALA A 108 -8.52 14.12 -28.23
CA ALA A 108 -7.16 13.80 -27.78
C ALA A 108 -7.10 13.64 -26.25
N LEU A 109 -7.74 14.54 -25.49
CA LEU A 109 -7.78 14.47 -24.03
C LEU A 109 -8.60 13.28 -23.54
N TYR A 110 -9.70 12.94 -24.24
CA TYR A 110 -10.48 11.75 -23.93
C TYR A 110 -9.68 10.46 -24.14
N ARG A 111 -8.89 10.37 -25.23
CA ARG A 111 -8.00 9.23 -25.45
C ARG A 111 -6.96 9.09 -24.34
N GLU A 112 -6.32 10.18 -23.93
CA GLU A 112 -5.35 10.16 -22.81
C GLU A 112 -6.03 9.69 -21.52
N LYS A 113 -7.22 10.22 -21.21
CA LYS A 113 -8.02 9.82 -20.06
C LYS A 113 -8.41 8.34 -20.10
N ASP A 114 -8.85 7.82 -21.24
CA ASP A 114 -9.28 6.43 -21.39
C ASP A 114 -8.13 5.45 -21.13
N VAL A 115 -6.92 5.77 -21.59
CA VAL A 115 -5.73 4.96 -21.31
C VAL A 115 -5.41 4.98 -19.82
N LEU A 116 -5.39 6.16 -19.19
CA LEU A 116 -5.18 6.29 -17.74
C LEU A 116 -6.25 5.56 -16.93
N ASP A 117 -7.51 5.62 -17.34
CA ASP A 117 -8.62 4.94 -16.66
C ASP A 117 -8.51 3.42 -16.79
N ARG A 118 -8.09 2.92 -17.96
CA ARG A 118 -7.83 1.48 -18.16
C ARG A 118 -6.74 0.99 -17.22
N LEU A 119 -5.61 1.69 -17.19
CA LEU A 119 -4.48 1.37 -16.32
C LEU A 119 -4.84 1.47 -14.84
N THR A 120 -5.57 2.51 -14.46
CA THR A 120 -6.02 2.68 -13.08
C THR A 120 -6.96 1.55 -12.65
N ARG A 121 -7.73 0.96 -13.59
CA ARG A 121 -8.60 -0.20 -13.31
C ARG A 121 -7.79 -1.49 -13.21
N GLU A 122 -6.87 -1.70 -14.14
CA GLU A 122 -6.02 -2.90 -14.18
C GLU A 122 -5.15 -3.01 -12.93
N TYR A 123 -4.51 -1.91 -12.54
CA TYR A 123 -3.63 -1.84 -11.38
C TYR A 123 -4.34 -1.33 -10.12
N ARG A 124 -5.67 -1.41 -10.06
CA ARG A 124 -6.46 -0.81 -8.97
C ARG A 124 -6.09 -1.37 -7.59
N SER A 125 -5.75 -2.65 -7.51
CA SER A 125 -5.31 -3.30 -6.27
C SER A 125 -3.93 -2.81 -5.82
N GLU A 126 -3.00 -2.77 -6.75
CA GLU A 126 -1.60 -2.39 -6.56
C GLU A 126 -1.49 -0.91 -6.21
N LEU A 127 -2.22 -0.06 -6.93
CA LEU A 127 -2.32 1.38 -6.66
C LEU A 127 -2.85 1.66 -5.26
N LYS A 128 -3.81 0.86 -4.77
CA LYS A 128 -4.31 0.99 -3.40
C LYS A 128 -3.24 0.61 -2.37
N GLY A 129 -2.55 -0.51 -2.60
CA GLY A 129 -1.43 -0.93 -1.74
C GLY A 129 -0.38 0.18 -1.63
N TYR A 130 0.09 0.66 -2.78
CA TYR A 130 1.04 1.76 -2.86
C TYR A 130 0.53 3.04 -2.20
N TYR A 131 -0.72 3.42 -2.44
CA TYR A 131 -1.28 4.63 -1.82
C TYR A 131 -1.29 4.50 -0.28
N GLY A 132 -1.54 3.30 0.23
CA GLY A 132 -1.34 2.98 1.64
C GLY A 132 0.09 3.21 2.10
N GLU A 133 1.07 2.61 1.43
CA GLU A 133 2.50 2.75 1.75
C GLU A 133 2.94 4.22 1.74
N LEU A 134 2.46 5.00 0.75
CA LEU A 134 2.77 6.43 0.65
C LEU A 134 2.22 7.23 1.85
N LEU A 135 0.98 6.94 2.26
CA LEU A 135 0.38 7.60 3.43
C LEU A 135 1.11 7.26 4.74
N VAL A 136 1.58 6.02 4.87
CA VAL A 136 2.39 5.60 6.02
C VAL A 136 3.76 6.27 5.96
N MET A 137 4.40 6.28 4.80
CA MET A 137 5.68 6.96 4.58
C MET A 137 5.63 8.44 4.95
N ASP A 138 4.56 9.15 4.58
CA ASP A 138 4.36 10.55 4.94
C ASP A 138 4.18 10.75 6.46
N THR A 139 3.63 9.75 7.17
CA THR A 139 3.65 9.73 8.63
C THR A 139 5.05 9.50 9.18
N LEU A 140 5.78 8.51 8.66
CA LEU A 140 7.12 8.16 9.14
C LEU A 140 8.13 9.30 8.93
N LYS A 141 7.97 10.11 7.86
CA LYS A 141 8.75 11.34 7.64
C LYS A 141 8.62 12.36 8.77
N ARG A 142 7.52 12.36 9.52
CA ARG A 142 7.29 13.30 10.63
C ARG A 142 8.04 12.92 11.91
N LEU A 143 8.62 11.72 11.98
CA LEU A 143 9.50 11.33 13.08
C LEU A 143 10.72 12.26 13.14
N ASP A 144 11.28 12.40 14.33
CA ASP A 144 12.53 13.14 14.53
C ASP A 144 13.74 12.38 13.93
N ASP A 145 14.88 13.05 13.89
CA ASP A 145 16.12 12.54 13.28
C ASP A 145 16.81 11.42 14.07
N SER A 146 16.29 11.03 15.25
CA SER A 146 16.76 9.85 15.98
C SER A 146 16.22 8.52 15.40
N TYR A 147 15.31 8.59 14.44
CA TYR A 147 14.74 7.43 13.76
C TYR A 147 15.27 7.25 12.34
N TYR A 148 15.50 5.99 11.98
CA TYR A 148 15.83 5.53 10.64
C TYR A 148 14.65 4.74 10.08
N VAL A 149 14.26 5.04 8.85
CA VAL A 149 13.16 4.38 8.15
C VAL A 149 13.73 3.72 6.91
N ILE A 150 13.75 2.39 6.88
CA ILE A 150 14.30 1.60 5.78
C ILE A 150 13.13 0.96 5.05
N SER A 151 12.95 1.28 3.78
CA SER A 151 11.80 0.81 3.01
C SER A 151 12.16 -0.30 2.04
N ASP A 152 11.18 -1.15 1.77
CA ASP A 152 11.27 -2.24 0.81
C ASP A 152 12.44 -3.20 1.10
N VAL A 153 12.39 -3.81 2.29
CA VAL A 153 13.43 -4.74 2.74
C VAL A 153 13.01 -6.17 2.45
N ARG A 154 13.86 -6.91 1.73
CA ARG A 154 13.72 -8.35 1.50
C ARG A 154 14.68 -9.09 2.41
N ILE A 155 14.16 -10.03 3.17
CA ILE A 155 14.94 -10.87 4.08
C ILE A 155 14.77 -12.31 3.63
N THR A 156 15.87 -12.97 3.28
CA THR A 156 15.89 -14.36 2.80
C THR A 156 16.84 -15.19 3.66
N ARG A 157 16.31 -16.27 4.23
CA ARG A 157 17.09 -17.32 4.90
C ARG A 157 17.36 -18.44 3.90
N GLU A 158 18.61 -18.86 3.75
CA GLU A 158 19.00 -19.79 2.67
C GLU A 158 18.33 -21.17 2.80
N SER A 159 18.43 -21.76 3.99
CA SER A 159 17.89 -23.07 4.36
C SER A 159 16.37 -23.07 4.58
N GLY A 160 15.78 -21.90 4.85
CA GLY A 160 14.38 -21.79 5.28
C GLY A 160 14.10 -22.54 6.59
N HIS A 161 12.88 -22.44 7.12
CA HIS A 161 12.44 -23.26 8.25
C HIS A 161 10.92 -23.34 8.33
N ARG A 162 10.41 -24.28 9.12
CA ARG A 162 8.99 -24.29 9.48
C ARG A 162 8.69 -23.18 10.48
N PHE A 163 7.72 -22.35 10.15
CA PHE A 163 7.17 -21.29 10.97
C PHE A 163 5.64 -21.34 10.83
N ASP A 164 4.93 -21.52 11.94
CA ASP A 164 3.47 -21.73 11.97
C ASP A 164 2.98 -22.83 11.00
N GLY A 165 3.70 -23.97 11.00
CA GLY A 165 3.38 -25.12 10.15
C GLY A 165 3.69 -24.96 8.66
N ARG A 166 4.16 -23.78 8.21
CA ARG A 166 4.50 -23.50 6.80
C ARG A 166 5.98 -23.22 6.63
N MET A 167 6.52 -23.46 5.43
CA MET A 167 7.91 -23.11 5.12
C MET A 167 8.06 -21.58 5.02
N LEU A 168 8.98 -21.02 5.80
CA LEU A 168 9.38 -19.62 5.79
C LEU A 168 10.84 -19.52 5.33
N LYS A 169 10.99 -19.18 4.04
CA LYS A 169 12.28 -18.91 3.41
C LYS A 169 12.57 -17.41 3.30
N SER A 170 11.57 -16.61 2.98
CA SER A 170 11.74 -15.17 2.79
C SER A 170 10.52 -14.38 3.24
N ALA A 171 10.75 -13.13 3.62
CA ALA A 171 9.71 -12.13 3.84
C ALA A 171 10.12 -10.80 3.19
N ARG A 172 9.13 -10.02 2.76
CA ARG A 172 9.27 -8.63 2.35
C ARG A 172 8.66 -7.77 3.46
N VAL A 173 9.29 -6.64 3.76
CA VAL A 173 8.83 -5.69 4.78
C VAL A 173 8.67 -4.35 4.09
N ASP A 174 7.48 -3.73 4.21
CA ASP A 174 7.22 -2.44 3.58
C ASP A 174 8.13 -1.37 4.17
N HIS A 175 8.15 -1.27 5.52
CA HIS A 175 9.04 -0.36 6.24
C HIS A 175 9.61 -1.00 7.51
N ILE A 176 10.91 -0.80 7.75
CA ILE A 176 11.57 -1.06 9.02
C ILE A 176 11.87 0.29 9.67
N VAL A 177 11.36 0.51 10.87
CA VAL A 177 11.70 1.69 11.68
C VAL A 177 12.66 1.28 12.79
N VAL A 178 13.79 1.97 12.87
CA VAL A 178 14.83 1.74 13.88
C VAL A 178 15.04 3.02 14.67
N GLY A 179 14.98 2.93 15.99
CA GLY A 179 15.28 4.06 16.88
C GLY A 179 15.51 3.57 18.31
N ARG A 180 15.76 4.50 19.24
CA ARG A 180 16.07 4.16 20.64
C ARG A 180 14.99 3.31 21.31
N LYS A 181 13.74 3.43 20.86
CA LYS A 181 12.59 2.75 21.46
C LYS A 181 12.39 1.30 20.99
N GLY A 182 13.02 0.88 19.89
CA GLY A 182 12.82 -0.44 19.32
C GLY A 182 13.11 -0.56 17.83
N VAL A 183 12.94 -1.77 17.31
CA VAL A 183 12.90 -2.08 15.87
C VAL A 183 11.49 -2.55 15.50
N TYR A 184 10.92 -1.95 14.47
CA TYR A 184 9.52 -2.16 14.08
C TYR A 184 9.45 -2.57 12.61
N CYS A 185 8.94 -3.77 12.33
CA CYS A 185 8.55 -4.20 10.99
C CYS A 185 7.12 -3.77 10.74
N ILE A 186 6.93 -2.83 9.83
CA ILE A 186 5.64 -2.27 9.48
C ILE A 186 5.18 -2.89 8.16
N GLU A 187 4.01 -3.52 8.23
CA GLU A 187 3.21 -3.94 7.10
C GLU A 187 2.08 -2.94 6.88
N THR A 188 1.90 -2.48 5.64
CA THR A 188 0.91 -1.45 5.31
C THR A 188 -0.29 -2.05 4.62
N LYS A 189 -1.50 -1.65 5.05
CA LYS A 189 -2.75 -2.02 4.39
C LYS A 189 -3.70 -0.85 4.18
N HIS A 190 -4.12 -0.66 2.93
CA HIS A 190 -5.14 0.31 2.53
C HIS A 190 -6.44 -0.40 2.14
N TRP A 191 -7.27 -0.71 3.13
CA TRP A 191 -8.55 -1.41 2.93
C TRP A 191 -9.72 -0.44 2.82
N ASN A 192 -10.63 -0.70 1.86
CA ASN A 192 -11.86 0.07 1.68
C ASN A 192 -13.11 -0.65 2.20
N THR A 193 -13.00 -1.94 2.57
CA THR A 193 -14.13 -2.75 3.03
C THR A 193 -13.65 -3.77 4.06
N LEU A 194 -14.44 -3.98 5.13
CA LEU A 194 -14.24 -5.04 6.14
C LEU A 194 -14.31 -6.48 5.56
N LYS A 195 -14.80 -6.63 4.32
CA LYS A 195 -14.98 -7.90 3.63
C LYS A 195 -13.80 -8.24 2.72
N ASN A 196 -12.57 -8.23 3.25
CA ASN A 196 -11.51 -8.99 2.60
C ASN A 196 -11.55 -10.39 3.20
N LYS A 197 -12.24 -11.28 2.48
CA LYS A 197 -12.21 -12.72 2.75
C LYS A 197 -10.75 -13.18 2.70
N ASP A 198 -10.39 -14.03 3.63
CA ASP A 198 -9.22 -14.91 3.52
C ASP A 198 -9.19 -15.51 2.11
N ASN A 199 -8.24 -15.07 1.30
CA ASN A 199 -7.84 -15.84 0.13
C ASN A 199 -6.98 -16.95 0.71
N GLY A 200 -7.56 -18.13 0.94
CA GLY A 200 -7.06 -19.20 1.84
C GLY A 200 -5.59 -19.65 1.69
N ASP A 201 -4.90 -19.26 0.61
CA ASP A 201 -3.49 -19.57 0.40
C ASP A 201 -2.52 -18.42 0.69
N LYS A 202 -2.98 -17.16 0.71
CA LYS A 202 -2.11 -16.01 0.96
C LYS A 202 -2.02 -15.73 2.46
N PRO A 203 -0.81 -15.46 2.99
CA PRO A 203 -0.67 -15.12 4.40
C PRO A 203 -1.48 -13.88 4.77
N THR A 204 -2.09 -13.86 5.95
CA THR A 204 -2.78 -12.67 6.46
C THR A 204 -1.77 -11.53 6.67
N PRO A 205 -2.18 -10.25 6.71
CA PRO A 205 -1.26 -9.15 7.04
C PRO A 205 -0.58 -9.32 8.40
N GLY A 206 -1.31 -9.90 9.38
CA GLY A 206 -0.74 -10.25 10.68
C GLY A 206 0.38 -11.26 10.52
N GLU A 207 0.13 -12.36 9.81
CA GLU A 207 1.15 -13.36 9.48
C GLU A 207 2.33 -12.76 8.70
N GLN A 208 2.09 -11.83 7.76
CA GLN A 208 3.15 -11.15 7.02
C GLN A 208 4.07 -10.36 7.95
N ALA A 209 3.49 -9.51 8.82
CA ALA A 209 4.24 -8.75 9.81
C ALA A 209 4.96 -9.66 10.83
N ARG A 210 4.33 -10.76 11.25
CA ARG A 210 4.95 -11.74 12.16
C ARG A 210 6.14 -12.45 11.51
N ARG A 211 5.97 -12.97 10.30
CA ARG A 211 7.04 -13.67 9.55
C ARG A 211 8.22 -12.73 9.27
N ALA A 212 7.94 -11.48 8.89
CA ALA A 212 8.93 -10.44 8.68
C ALA A 212 9.73 -10.11 9.94
N SER A 213 9.03 -9.80 11.05
CA SER A 213 9.68 -9.48 12.33
C SER A 213 10.48 -10.66 12.88
N HIS A 214 10.00 -11.89 12.71
CA HIS A 214 10.72 -13.09 13.11
C HIS A 214 12.03 -13.30 12.32
N LEU A 215 11.99 -13.20 10.98
CA LEU A 215 13.19 -13.32 10.16
C LEU A 215 14.20 -12.21 10.46
N LEU A 216 13.74 -10.98 10.65
CA LEU A 216 14.62 -9.87 11.03
C LEU A 216 15.28 -10.11 12.39
N TYR A 217 14.52 -10.58 13.38
CA TYR A 217 15.08 -10.95 14.68
C TYR A 217 16.18 -12.02 14.55
N LYS A 218 15.92 -13.09 13.78
CA LYS A 218 16.93 -14.15 13.56
C LYS A 218 18.18 -13.61 12.90
N TYR A 219 18.03 -12.82 11.85
CA TYR A 219 19.16 -12.19 11.17
C TYR A 219 20.00 -11.33 12.12
N LEU A 220 19.36 -10.41 12.86
CA LEU A 220 20.07 -9.52 13.78
C LEU A 220 20.75 -10.29 14.92
N LYS A 221 20.09 -11.32 15.46
CA LYS A 221 20.65 -12.11 16.56
C LYS A 221 21.76 -13.05 16.11
N TYR A 222 21.50 -13.90 15.12
CA TYR A 222 22.38 -15.01 14.75
C TYR A 222 23.42 -14.62 13.72
N THR A 223 23.11 -13.68 12.82
CA THR A 223 24.07 -13.23 11.81
C THR A 223 24.86 -12.03 12.30
N CYS A 224 24.18 -11.00 12.83
CA CYS A 224 24.84 -9.78 13.30
C CYS A 224 25.32 -9.83 14.75
N GLY A 225 24.92 -10.83 15.55
CA GLY A 225 25.33 -10.96 16.95
C GLY A 225 24.66 -9.99 17.92
N ILE A 226 23.57 -9.33 17.50
CA ILE A 226 22.86 -8.33 18.30
C ILE A 226 21.81 -9.03 19.17
N THR A 227 22.13 -9.23 20.45
CA THR A 227 21.27 -9.91 21.42
C THR A 227 20.42 -8.92 22.23
N GLY A 228 19.38 -9.41 22.93
CA GLY A 228 18.49 -8.59 23.77
C GLY A 228 17.52 -7.68 23.01
N LEU A 229 17.56 -7.69 21.67
CA LEU A 229 16.71 -6.85 20.83
C LEU A 229 15.28 -7.39 20.71
N LYS A 230 14.29 -6.52 20.88
CA LYS A 230 12.89 -6.82 20.54
C LYS A 230 12.55 -6.22 19.17
N VAL A 231 12.29 -7.10 18.21
CA VAL A 231 11.72 -6.73 16.91
C VAL A 231 10.21 -6.92 16.96
N MET A 232 9.44 -5.87 16.67
CA MET A 232 7.98 -5.92 16.73
C MET A 232 7.35 -5.88 15.34
N GLY A 233 6.39 -6.76 15.09
CA GLY A 233 5.52 -6.66 13.91
C GLY A 233 4.36 -5.70 14.16
N ILE A 234 4.13 -4.78 13.23
CA ILE A 234 3.02 -3.83 13.26
C ILE A 234 2.32 -3.85 11.91
N VAL A 235 0.99 -3.93 11.93
CA VAL A 235 0.15 -3.69 10.76
C VAL A 235 -0.46 -2.30 10.91
N ILE A 236 -0.11 -1.39 10.00
CA ILE A 236 -0.69 -0.05 9.93
C ILE A 236 -1.77 -0.02 8.86
N TYR A 237 -2.96 0.44 9.24
CA TYR A 237 -4.06 0.68 8.32
C TYR A 237 -4.40 2.17 8.18
N THR A 238 -4.75 2.58 6.96
CA THR A 238 -4.91 4.00 6.59
C THR A 238 -6.35 4.41 6.31
N ASN A 239 -7.29 3.46 6.22
CA ASN A 239 -8.69 3.77 5.90
C ASN A 239 -9.66 3.08 6.87
N THR A 240 -10.09 1.83 6.61
CA THR A 240 -11.07 1.16 7.48
C THR A 240 -10.39 0.40 8.63
N MET A 241 -10.96 0.49 9.84
CA MET A 241 -10.51 -0.28 11.01
C MET A 241 -10.73 -1.77 10.79
N ILE A 242 -9.66 -2.56 10.91
CA ILE A 242 -9.76 -4.01 11.04
C ILE A 242 -9.25 -4.39 12.42
N LYS A 243 -10.13 -5.02 13.21
CA LYS A 243 -9.74 -5.71 14.44
C LYS A 243 -9.04 -7.00 14.06
N GLY A 244 -7.80 -6.90 13.56
CA GLY A 244 -6.93 -8.05 13.44
C GLY A 244 -6.54 -8.52 14.85
N LYS A 245 -6.59 -9.83 15.06
CA LYS A 245 -5.97 -10.46 16.24
C LYS A 245 -4.95 -11.44 15.70
N GLU A 246 -3.69 -11.12 15.90
CA GLU A 246 -2.57 -11.99 15.60
C GLU A 246 -1.61 -11.88 16.77
N ASP A 247 -1.13 -13.03 17.26
CA ASP A 247 -0.22 -13.03 18.39
C ASP A 247 1.09 -12.34 18.02
N PHE A 248 1.59 -11.53 18.96
CA PHE A 248 2.84 -10.77 18.82
C PHE A 248 2.87 -9.68 17.72
N VAL A 249 1.72 -9.37 17.11
CA VAL A 249 1.58 -8.29 16.12
C VAL A 249 0.58 -7.26 16.61
N ARG A 250 0.90 -5.97 16.43
CA ARG A 250 0.00 -4.87 16.77
C ARG A 250 -0.70 -4.33 15.53
N PHE A 251 -2.00 -4.11 15.64
CA PHE A 251 -2.80 -3.44 14.63
C PHE A 251 -3.11 -2.03 15.11
N MET A 252 -2.81 -1.01 14.31
CA MET A 252 -3.11 0.38 14.66
C MET A 252 -3.35 1.24 13.42
N ARG A 253 -4.01 2.37 13.60
CA ARG A 253 -4.18 3.35 12.52
C ARG A 253 -2.89 4.12 12.27
N ASN A 254 -2.75 4.64 11.06
CA ASN A 254 -1.61 5.46 10.67
C ASN A 254 -1.41 6.70 11.56
N ASP A 255 -2.49 7.34 12.02
CA ASP A 255 -2.45 8.50 12.92
C ASP A 255 -2.07 8.15 14.37
N GLU A 256 -2.21 6.89 14.78
CA GLU A 256 -1.88 6.42 16.14
C GLU A 256 -0.39 6.07 16.31
N PHE A 257 0.32 5.81 15.21
CA PHE A 257 1.68 5.26 15.25
C PHE A 257 2.70 6.18 15.95
N LEU A 258 2.61 7.50 15.73
CA LEU A 258 3.54 8.46 16.35
C LEU A 258 3.34 8.50 17.87
N ALA A 259 2.10 8.64 18.33
CA ALA A 259 1.77 8.60 19.76
C ALA A 259 2.15 7.27 20.41
N TYR A 260 2.00 6.16 19.67
CA TYR A 260 2.44 4.84 20.12
C TYR A 260 3.95 4.79 20.36
N LEU A 261 4.76 5.36 19.45
CA LEU A 261 6.20 5.46 19.65
C LEU A 261 6.54 6.38 20.82
N GLU A 262 5.88 7.53 20.96
CA GLU A 262 6.10 8.48 22.05
C GLU A 262 5.95 7.84 23.44
N ALA A 263 4.92 7.01 23.62
CA ALA A 263 4.62 6.35 24.90
C ALA A 263 5.62 5.26 25.33
N ARG A 264 6.56 4.86 24.46
CA ARG A 264 7.52 3.78 24.77
C ARG A 264 8.81 4.30 25.42
N PRO A 265 9.39 3.52 26.35
CA PRO A 265 10.71 3.83 26.91
C PRO A 265 11.82 3.53 25.90
N ASP A 266 12.97 4.18 26.08
CA ASP A 266 14.19 3.90 25.35
C ASP A 266 14.78 2.55 25.80
N ASN A 267 15.11 1.67 24.83
CA ASN A 267 15.61 0.32 25.06
C ASN A 267 16.88 -0.02 24.27
N ILE A 268 17.30 0.83 23.32
CA ILE A 268 18.42 0.57 22.40
C ILE A 268 19.40 1.75 22.45
N ASN A 269 20.70 1.42 22.54
CA ASN A 269 21.78 2.40 22.50
C ASN A 269 22.09 2.86 21.05
N ALA A 270 22.65 4.06 20.90
CA ALA A 270 22.97 4.65 19.59
C ALA A 270 23.95 3.80 18.76
N GLU A 271 24.93 3.16 19.39
CA GLU A 271 25.88 2.26 18.71
C GLU A 271 25.17 1.05 18.07
N VAL A 272 24.25 0.43 18.81
CA VAL A 272 23.46 -0.70 18.32
C VAL A 272 22.54 -0.26 17.18
N ILE A 273 21.96 0.95 17.25
CA ILE A 273 21.16 1.51 16.16
C ILE A 273 22.01 1.61 14.88
N GLN A 274 23.23 2.12 14.97
CA GLN A 274 24.12 2.23 13.80
C GLN A 274 24.48 0.86 13.23
N GLN A 275 24.77 -0.12 14.09
CA GLN A 275 25.03 -1.50 13.65
C GLN A 275 23.83 -2.10 12.90
N ILE A 276 22.62 -1.90 13.41
CA ILE A 276 21.39 -2.35 12.75
C ILE A 276 21.23 -1.65 11.39
N VAL A 277 21.35 -0.33 11.36
CA VAL A 277 21.20 0.45 10.12
C VAL A 277 22.20 0.01 9.05
N GLU A 278 23.45 -0.23 9.43
CA GLU A 278 24.49 -0.69 8.52
C GLU A 278 24.19 -2.10 7.98
N ALA A 279 23.77 -3.02 8.86
CA ALA A 279 23.38 -4.37 8.47
C ALA A 279 22.19 -4.37 7.48
N LEU A 280 21.29 -3.40 7.61
CA LEU A 280 20.08 -3.31 6.77
C LEU A 280 20.26 -2.42 5.53
N ARG A 281 21.41 -1.77 5.34
CA ARG A 281 21.67 -0.82 4.24
C ARG A 281 21.46 -1.44 2.86
N GLY A 282 21.80 -2.72 2.71
CA GLY A 282 21.69 -3.46 1.44
C GLY A 282 20.26 -3.74 0.97
N ARG A 283 19.27 -3.71 1.89
CA ARG A 283 17.85 -4.03 1.68
C ARG A 283 17.50 -5.43 1.16
N ASP A 284 18.33 -6.06 0.30
CA ASP A 284 18.24 -7.49 -0.03
C ASP A 284 19.18 -8.28 0.86
N ILE A 285 18.64 -8.76 1.98
CA ILE A 285 19.39 -9.47 3.01
C ILE A 285 19.28 -10.96 2.76
N ARG A 286 20.43 -11.62 2.66
CA ARG A 286 20.54 -13.07 2.61
C ARG A 286 21.42 -13.54 3.73
N PHE A 287 20.94 -14.53 4.47
CA PHE A 287 21.69 -15.07 5.59
C PHE A 287 21.47 -16.57 5.75
N ASP A 288 22.48 -17.21 6.31
CA ASP A 288 22.40 -18.56 6.83
C ASP A 288 22.81 -18.53 8.31
N ASP A 289 21.99 -19.18 9.13
CA ASP A 289 22.11 -19.30 10.58
C ASP A 289 22.20 -20.78 11.01
N SER A 290 22.29 -21.71 10.05
CA SER A 290 22.43 -23.16 10.28
C SER A 290 23.53 -23.49 11.30
N VAL A 291 24.73 -22.96 11.08
CA VAL A 291 25.93 -23.22 11.90
C VAL A 291 25.77 -22.73 13.35
N ARG A 292 25.07 -21.61 13.57
CA ARG A 292 24.94 -20.99 14.92
C ARG A 292 23.72 -21.49 15.69
N GLU A 293 22.67 -21.95 15.01
CA GLU A 293 21.54 -22.63 15.68
C GLU A 293 21.97 -23.97 16.28
N GLU A 294 22.85 -24.72 15.62
CA GLU A 294 23.38 -26.00 16.12
C GLU A 294 24.24 -25.80 17.37
N SER A 295 25.18 -24.86 17.36
CA SER A 295 26.00 -24.56 18.54
C SER A 295 25.15 -24.14 19.75
N LEU A 296 24.08 -23.37 19.54
CA LEU A 296 23.20 -22.96 20.64
C LEU A 296 22.29 -24.08 21.16
N LYS A 297 21.95 -25.07 20.32
CA LYS A 297 21.23 -26.27 20.77
C LYS A 297 22.12 -27.18 21.60
N GLU A 298 23.38 -27.38 21.18
CA GLU A 298 24.38 -28.12 21.97
C GLU A 298 24.58 -27.48 23.36
N PHE A 299 24.66 -26.15 23.44
CA PHE A 299 24.77 -25.44 24.73
C PHE A 299 23.50 -25.53 25.60
N ILE A 300 22.31 -25.73 25.03
CA ILE A 300 21.06 -25.88 25.82
C ILE A 300 20.87 -27.33 26.26
N GLU A 301 21.28 -28.31 25.46
CA GLU A 301 21.23 -29.73 25.82
C GLU A 301 22.27 -30.11 26.91
N GLU A 302 23.36 -29.35 27.06
CA GLU A 302 24.33 -29.51 28.16
C GLU A 302 23.84 -28.95 29.52
N GLU A 303 22.80 -28.09 29.54
CA GLU A 303 22.25 -27.49 30.77
C GLU A 303 20.96 -28.14 31.29
N GLU A 304 20.47 -29.24 30.70
CA GLU A 304 19.44 -30.05 31.38
C GLU A 304 20.06 -30.84 32.55
N PRO A 305 19.62 -30.61 33.81
CA PRO A 305 20.12 -31.40 34.92
C PRO A 305 19.61 -32.84 34.81
N ALA A 306 20.56 -33.76 34.82
CA ALA A 306 20.31 -35.18 34.98
C ALA A 306 19.40 -35.46 36.20
N SER A 307 18.48 -36.40 35.99
CA SER A 307 17.69 -37.16 36.97
C SER A 307 16.49 -36.47 37.63
N ALA A 308 15.29 -36.82 37.15
CA ALA A 308 14.13 -37.03 38.00
C ALA A 308 14.01 -38.56 38.25
N PRO A 309 13.86 -39.03 39.50
CA PRO A 309 13.72 -40.46 39.78
C PRO A 309 12.33 -40.97 39.39
N GLU A 310 12.31 -42.20 38.85
CA GLU A 310 11.12 -42.98 38.52
C GLU A 310 10.19 -43.12 39.75
N GLU A 311 8.94 -42.68 39.63
CA GLU A 311 7.88 -43.04 40.56
C GLU A 311 7.51 -44.52 40.38
N GLN A 312 7.83 -45.31 41.39
CA GLN A 312 7.37 -46.68 41.55
C GLN A 312 5.85 -46.69 41.81
N GLN A 313 5.13 -47.45 40.98
CA GLN A 313 3.76 -47.88 41.27
C GLN A 313 3.75 -48.81 42.49
N PRO A 314 2.69 -48.80 43.32
CA PRO A 314 2.33 -49.95 44.11
C PRO A 314 1.07 -50.61 43.54
N GLU A 315 1.24 -51.86 43.09
CA GLU A 315 0.19 -52.87 43.16
C GLU A 315 0.05 -53.30 44.63
N ASP A 316 -1.16 -53.27 45.20
CA ASP A 316 -1.85 -54.49 45.59
C ASP A 316 -3.24 -54.28 46.22
N ALA A 317 -4.07 -55.27 45.93
CA ALA A 317 -5.46 -55.55 46.27
C ALA A 317 -5.97 -55.18 47.69
N LEU A 318 -7.28 -54.91 47.77
CA LEU A 318 -8.19 -55.66 48.65
C LEU A 318 -9.67 -55.48 48.24
N ASP A 319 -10.28 -56.63 47.98
CA ASP A 319 -11.67 -56.93 47.67
C ASP A 319 -12.49 -57.02 48.96
N VAL A 320 -13.61 -56.29 49.08
CA VAL A 320 -14.71 -56.61 50.02
C VAL A 320 -16.05 -56.10 49.47
N THR A 321 -16.82 -57.07 48.98
CA THR A 321 -18.29 -57.25 49.00
C THR A 321 -19.16 -56.22 49.74
N GLY A 322 -20.30 -55.85 49.13
CA GLY A 322 -21.44 -55.24 49.83
C GLY A 322 -22.60 -54.91 48.89
N GLU A 323 -23.46 -55.91 48.63
CA GLU A 323 -24.83 -55.68 48.18
C GLU A 323 -25.63 -54.96 49.28
N GLU A 324 -26.44 -53.96 48.93
CA GLU A 324 -27.78 -53.80 49.51
C GLU A 324 -28.66 -52.87 48.66
N GLU A 325 -29.85 -53.37 48.34
CA GLU A 325 -30.97 -52.71 47.68
C GLU A 325 -31.68 -51.67 48.59
N LEU A 326 -32.74 -51.05 48.02
CA LEU A 326 -33.80 -50.22 48.62
C LEU A 326 -33.47 -48.72 48.72
N SER A 327 -34.36 -47.78 48.40
CA SER A 327 -35.74 -47.81 47.90
C SER A 327 -36.16 -46.35 47.60
N ASP A 328 -37.00 -46.18 46.58
CA ASP A 328 -38.20 -45.34 46.57
C ASP A 328 -38.26 -43.91 47.16
N LYS A 329 -38.89 -43.08 46.32
CA LYS A 329 -39.92 -42.04 46.60
C LYS A 329 -39.53 -40.54 46.61
N VAL A 330 -40.20 -39.85 45.69
CA VAL A 330 -41.04 -38.63 45.90
C VAL A 330 -40.24 -37.39 46.30
N THR A 331 -40.14 -36.35 45.47
CA THR A 331 -41.24 -35.49 44.96
C THR A 331 -40.71 -34.64 43.81
#